data_AF-A0A0G4NJB7-F1
#
_entry.id   AF-A0A0G4NJB7-F1
#
_cell.length_a   1.000
_cell.length_b   1.000
_cell.length_c   1.000
_cell.angle_alpha   90.00
_cell.angle_beta   90.00
_cell.angle_gamma   90.00
#
_symmetry.space_group_name_H-M   'P 1'
#
loop_
_entity.id
_entity.type
_entity.pdbx_description
1 polymer ?
#
loop_
_entity_poly.entity_id
_entity_poly.type
_entity_poly.pdbx_seq_one_letter_code
_entity_poly.pdbx_strand_id
1 'polypeptide(L)'
;MAVAPVTDWRFYDSIYTERYMRTPDLNRDGYQQTAISNTTALGANERFLVMHGVADDNVHMQNTLTLLDELDLAGVENYDVHVFPDSDHSIYFHNANRIVYD
;
A
#
# COMPACT_ATOMS: atom_id res chain seq x y z
N MET A 1 8.32 -8.23 2.11
CA MET A 1 8.39 -7.09 1.19
C MET A 1 7.04 -6.92 0.52
N ALA A 2 6.56 -5.69 0.38
CA ALA A 2 5.36 -5.33 -0.37
C ALA A 2 5.71 -4.21 -1.38
N VAL A 3 5.24 -4.33 -2.62
CA VAL A 3 5.54 -3.39 -3.71
C VAL A 3 4.22 -2.87 -4.28
N ALA A 4 4.07 -1.54 -4.34
CA ALA A 4 2.84 -0.84 -4.73
C ALA A 4 1.56 -1.44 -4.11
N PRO A 5 1.49 -1.58 -2.76
CA PRO A 5 0.37 -2.30 -2.13
C PRO A 5 -0.90 -1.44 -2.08
N VAL A 6 -2.05 -2.07 -2.36
CA VAL A 6 -3.35 -1.56 -1.91
C VAL A 6 -3.44 -1.83 -0.41
N THR A 7 -3.54 -0.77 0.40
CA THR A 7 -3.64 -0.89 1.87
C THR A 7 -5.07 -0.73 2.35
N ASP A 8 -5.92 -0.11 1.51
CA ASP A 8 -7.34 0.03 1.73
C ASP A 8 -8.07 0.07 0.37
N TRP A 9 -9.06 -0.82 0.20
CA TRP A 9 -9.87 -0.88 -1.00
C TRP A 9 -10.67 0.41 -1.28
N ARG A 10 -10.84 1.28 -0.28
CA ARG A 10 -11.46 2.60 -0.47
C ARG A 10 -10.59 3.56 -1.29
N PHE A 11 -9.29 3.28 -1.44
CA PHE A 11 -8.36 4.11 -2.24
C PHE A 11 -8.20 3.63 -3.68
N TYR A 12 -8.83 2.50 -4.05
CA TYR A 12 -8.71 1.93 -5.38
C TYR A 12 -9.91 2.28 -6.26
N ASP A 13 -9.81 2.06 -7.58
CA ASP A 13 -10.86 2.49 -8.51
C ASP A 13 -12.19 1.75 -8.26
N SER A 14 -13.31 2.42 -8.55
CA SER A 14 -14.65 1.87 -8.31
C SER A 14 -14.97 0.66 -9.21
N ILE A 15 -14.53 0.65 -10.46
CA ILE A 15 -14.87 -0.41 -11.43
C ILE A 15 -14.28 -1.75 -10.98
N TYR A 16 -13.01 -1.76 -10.58
CA TYR A 16 -12.35 -2.95 -10.08
C TYR A 16 -12.89 -3.31 -8.70
N THR A 17 -12.90 -2.34 -7.78
CA THR A 17 -13.23 -2.62 -6.38
C THR A 17 -14.66 -3.10 -6.24
N GLU A 18 -15.65 -2.40 -6.80
CA GLU A 18 -17.06 -2.74 -6.61
C GLU A 18 -17.46 -4.04 -7.33
N ARG A 19 -16.73 -4.44 -8.38
CA ARG A 19 -16.92 -5.74 -9.04
C ARG A 19 -16.70 -6.90 -8.07
N TYR A 20 -15.73 -6.79 -7.17
CA TYR A 20 -15.35 -7.86 -6.25
C TYR A 20 -15.84 -7.63 -4.82
N MET A 21 -15.91 -6.38 -4.37
CA MET A 21 -16.26 -5.98 -3.01
C MET A 21 -17.69 -5.44 -2.88
N ARG A 22 -18.43 -5.22 -3.97
CA ARG A 22 -19.67 -4.39 -3.99
C ARG A 22 -19.38 -2.95 -3.54
N THR A 23 -20.41 -2.09 -3.53
CA THR A 23 -20.26 -0.74 -3.00
C THR A 23 -20.01 -0.78 -1.47
N PRO A 24 -19.35 0.23 -0.90
CA PRO A 24 -19.17 0.33 0.56
C PRO A 24 -20.47 0.29 1.35
N ASP A 25 -21.59 0.78 0.80
CA ASP A 25 -22.90 0.72 1.45
C ASP A 25 -23.44 -0.71 1.55
N LEU A 26 -23.12 -1.56 0.57
CA LEU A 26 -23.58 -2.94 0.51
C LEU A 26 -22.62 -3.93 1.18
N ASN A 27 -21.38 -3.52 1.46
CA ASN A 27 -20.34 -4.38 2.04
C ASN A 27 -19.40 -3.62 3.00
N ARG A 28 -19.95 -2.77 3.87
CA ARG A 28 -19.18 -1.96 4.83
C ARG A 28 -18.17 -2.81 5.61
N ASP A 29 -18.61 -3.95 6.13
CA ASP A 29 -17.77 -4.84 6.94
C ASP A 29 -16.62 -5.42 6.12
N GLY A 30 -16.84 -5.75 4.85
CA GLY A 30 -15.79 -6.25 3.97
C GLY A 30 -14.68 -5.23 3.75
N TYR A 31 -15.03 -3.96 3.50
CA TYR A 31 -14.05 -2.88 3.39
C TYR A 31 -13.28 -2.67 4.71
N GLN A 32 -13.98 -2.71 5.85
CA GLN A 32 -13.35 -2.53 7.17
C GLN A 32 -12.37 -3.67 7.51
N GLN A 33 -12.74 -4.91 7.23
CA GLN A 33 -11.94 -6.09 7.58
C GLN A 33 -10.72 -6.29 6.67
N THR A 34 -10.77 -5.77 5.44
CA THR A 34 -9.70 -5.92 4.45
C THR A 34 -8.72 -4.76 4.45
N ALA A 35 -9.11 -3.59 4.96
CA ALA A 35 -8.18 -2.50 5.20
C ALA A 35 -7.15 -2.89 6.27
N ILE A 36 -5.90 -2.50 6.05
CA ILE A 36 -4.86 -2.66 7.07
C ILE A 36 -5.20 -1.73 8.25
N SER A 37 -5.68 -2.33 9.33
CA SER A 37 -6.13 -1.60 10.53
C SER A 37 -5.38 -2.02 11.80
N ASN A 38 -4.66 -3.15 11.78
CA ASN A 38 -3.83 -3.60 12.89
C ASN A 38 -2.34 -3.52 12.51
N THR A 39 -1.77 -2.32 12.56
CA THR A 39 -0.36 -2.07 12.24
C THR A 39 0.60 -2.69 13.28
N THR A 40 0.18 -2.86 14.54
CA THR A 40 1.00 -3.55 15.55
C THR A 40 1.31 -5.00 15.18
N ALA A 41 0.40 -5.67 14.47
CA ALA A 41 0.65 -7.02 13.95
C ALA A 41 1.74 -7.04 12.86
N LEU A 42 1.89 -5.96 12.08
CA LEU A 42 3.01 -5.81 11.16
C LEU A 42 4.33 -5.63 11.91
N GLY A 43 4.31 -4.90 13.03
CA GLY A 43 5.46 -4.72 13.91
C GLY A 43 5.97 -6.01 14.58
N ALA A 44 5.16 -7.09 14.60
CA ALA A 44 5.58 -8.39 15.12
C ALA A 44 6.56 -9.15 14.21
N ASN A 45 6.78 -8.70 12.97
CA ASN A 45 7.84 -9.21 12.11
C ASN A 45 9.22 -8.77 12.65
N GLU A 46 10.32 -9.40 12.22
CA GLU A 46 11.66 -8.89 12.58
C GLU A 46 11.93 -7.55 11.90
N ARG A 47 11.69 -7.47 10.59
CA ARG A 47 11.78 -6.26 9.77
C ARG A 47 11.01 -6.45 8.47
N PHE A 48 10.42 -5.40 7.92
CA PHE A 48 9.75 -5.48 6.62
C PHE A 48 10.02 -4.25 5.73
N LEU A 49 9.80 -4.41 4.43
CA LEU A 49 10.08 -3.41 3.41
C LEU A 49 8.82 -3.10 2.61
N VAL A 50 8.53 -1.81 2.44
CA VAL A 50 7.50 -1.28 1.55
C VAL A 50 8.18 -0.51 0.42
N MET A 51 7.78 -0.77 -0.83
CA MET A 51 8.29 -0.08 -2.01
C MET A 51 7.16 0.53 -2.82
N HIS A 52 7.35 1.72 -3.39
CA HIS A 52 6.30 2.39 -4.18
C HIS A 52 6.87 3.41 -5.18
N GLY A 53 6.26 3.50 -6.38
CA GLY A 53 6.47 4.62 -7.30
C GLY A 53 5.67 5.86 -6.90
N VAL A 54 6.28 7.05 -6.92
CA VAL A 54 5.57 8.30 -6.53
C VAL A 54 4.52 8.70 -7.56
N ALA A 55 4.74 8.34 -8.83
CA ALA A 55 3.85 8.66 -9.95
C ALA A 55 2.91 7.48 -10.28
N ASP A 56 2.70 6.54 -9.35
CA ASP A 56 1.76 5.44 -9.53
C ASP A 56 0.32 5.96 -9.69
N ASP A 57 -0.20 5.77 -10.90
CA ASP A 57 -1.52 6.19 -11.33
C ASP A 57 -2.57 5.07 -11.22
N ASN A 58 -2.18 3.87 -10.78
CA ASN A 58 -3.05 2.72 -10.59
C ASN A 58 -3.29 2.45 -9.11
N VAL A 59 -2.24 2.18 -8.34
CA VAL A 59 -2.28 2.11 -6.87
C VAL A 59 -1.65 3.39 -6.36
N HIS A 60 -2.44 4.41 -6.09
CA HIS A 60 -1.86 5.69 -5.69
C HIS A 60 -0.99 5.58 -4.42
N MET A 61 0.10 6.36 -4.40
CA MET A 61 1.04 6.49 -3.28
C MET A 61 0.36 6.80 -1.94
N GLN A 62 -0.86 7.36 -1.96
CA GLN A 62 -1.73 7.52 -0.79
C GLN A 62 -1.86 6.23 0.03
N ASN A 63 -1.93 5.06 -0.60
CA ASN A 63 -2.00 3.77 0.09
C ASN A 63 -0.83 3.57 1.06
N THR A 64 0.41 3.81 0.58
CA THR A 64 1.60 3.72 1.42
C THR A 64 1.63 4.84 2.44
N LEU A 65 1.34 6.09 2.05
CA LEU A 65 1.41 7.22 2.98
C LEU A 65 0.45 7.07 4.17
N THR A 66 -0.78 6.61 3.95
CA THR A 66 -1.72 6.34 5.05
C THR A 66 -1.26 5.18 5.93
N LEU A 67 -0.64 4.14 5.37
CA LEU A 67 -0.05 3.06 6.17
C LEU A 67 1.11 3.56 7.03
N LEU A 68 1.97 4.44 6.52
CA LEU A 68 3.08 5.02 7.29
C LEU A 68 2.56 5.85 8.48
N ASP A 69 1.52 6.67 8.28
CA ASP A 69 0.88 7.43 9.37
C ASP A 69 0.34 6.51 10.48
N GLU A 70 -0.32 5.40 10.11
CA GLU A 70 -0.82 4.41 11.07
C GLU A 70 0.31 3.61 11.77
N LEU A 71 1.47 3.44 11.13
CA LEU A 71 2.66 2.85 11.74
C LEU A 71 3.29 3.82 12.76
N ASP A 72 3.37 5.10 12.42
CA ASP A 72 3.86 6.17 13.30
C ASP A 72 2.98 6.28 14.55
N LEU A 73 1.65 6.30 14.38
CA LEU A 73 0.69 6.31 15.50
C LEU A 73 0.82 5.09 16.41
N ALA A 74 1.20 3.94 15.84
CA ALA A 74 1.38 2.69 16.58
C ALA A 74 2.80 2.50 17.17
N GLY A 75 3.74 3.42 16.88
CA GLY A 75 5.13 3.30 17.31
C GLY A 75 5.87 2.10 16.71
N VAL A 76 5.49 1.68 15.50
CA VAL A 76 6.13 0.57 14.79
C VAL A 76 7.29 1.15 13.98
N GLU A 77 8.53 0.77 14.28
CA GLU A 77 9.73 1.38 13.67
C GLU A 77 10.60 0.37 12.89
N ASN A 78 10.26 -0.92 12.90
CA ASN A 78 11.03 -1.99 12.27
C ASN A 78 10.67 -2.18 10.78
N TYR A 79 10.58 -1.07 10.04
CA TYR A 79 10.29 -1.10 8.62
C TYR A 79 11.23 -0.20 7.81
N ASP A 80 11.40 -0.56 6.54
CA ASP A 80 12.08 0.26 5.55
C ASP A 80 11.09 0.69 4.47
N VAL A 81 11.36 1.85 3.86
CA VAL A 81 10.61 2.36 2.71
C VAL A 81 11.57 2.70 1.59
N HIS A 82 11.31 2.19 0.39
CA HIS A 82 11.98 2.65 -0.84
C HIS A 82 10.95 3.31 -1.75
N VAL A 83 11.20 4.57 -2.08
CA VAL A 83 10.36 5.34 -2.99
C VAL A 83 11.09 5.51 -4.31
N PHE A 84 10.40 5.23 -5.42
CA PHE A 84 10.92 5.42 -6.77
C PHE A 84 10.34 6.71 -7.38
N PRO A 85 11.13 7.79 -7.52
CA PRO A 85 10.66 9.03 -8.12
C PRO A 85 10.19 8.82 -9.56
N ASP A 86 9.11 9.49 -9.95
CA ASP A 86 8.52 9.50 -11.30
C ASP A 86 8.14 8.14 -11.91
N SER A 87 8.33 7.05 -11.16
CA SER A 87 7.88 5.71 -11.53
C SER A 87 6.38 5.58 -11.34
N ASP A 88 5.70 5.09 -12.37
CA ASP A 88 4.31 4.62 -12.33
C ASP A 88 4.22 3.22 -11.66
N HIS A 89 3.06 2.56 -11.79
CA HIS A 89 2.81 1.23 -11.21
C HIS A 89 3.79 0.15 -11.66
N SER A 90 4.42 0.31 -12.83
CA SER A 90 5.37 -0.65 -13.36
C SER A 90 6.77 -0.50 -12.78
N ILE A 91 7.07 0.67 -12.20
CA ILE A 91 8.35 0.99 -11.55
C ILE A 91 9.54 0.82 -12.52
N TYR A 92 9.44 1.28 -13.77
CA TYR A 92 10.55 1.16 -14.75
C TYR A 92 11.43 2.40 -14.89
N PHE A 93 11.00 3.56 -14.39
CA PHE A 93 11.70 4.81 -14.63
C PHE A 93 13.13 4.75 -14.05
N HIS A 94 14.13 5.15 -14.86
CA HIS A 94 15.54 5.21 -14.48
C HIS A 94 16.12 3.93 -13.81
N ASN A 95 15.80 2.76 -14.37
CA ASN A 95 16.25 1.44 -13.87
C ASN A 95 15.64 1.03 -12.52
N ALA A 96 14.59 1.70 -12.05
CA ALA A 96 13.93 1.38 -10.78
C ALA A 96 13.51 -0.10 -10.69
N ASN A 97 13.07 -0.70 -11.79
CA ASN A 97 12.58 -2.07 -11.79
C ASN A 97 13.66 -3.07 -11.36
N ARG A 98 14.90 -2.83 -11.75
CA ARG A 98 16.03 -3.66 -11.32
C ARG A 98 16.22 -3.59 -9.80
N ILE A 99 16.11 -2.39 -9.22
CA ILE A 99 16.27 -2.15 -7.78
C ILE A 99 15.18 -2.83 -6.95
N VAL A 100 14.00 -3.10 -7.54
CA VAL A 100 12.93 -3.87 -6.87
C VAL A 100 13.34 -5.33 -6.63
N TYR A 101 14.21 -5.90 -7.48
CA TYR A 101 14.57 -7.33 -7.47
C TYR A 101 16.03 -7.63 -7.08
N ASP A 102 16.87 -6.60 -6.94
CA ASP A 102 18.25 -6.71 -6.44
C ASP A 102 18.26 -7.07 -4.94
#